data_AF-A0A1H1G3J0-F1
#
_entry.id   AF-A0A1H1G3J0-F1
#
_cell.length_a   1.000
_cell.length_b   1.000
_cell.length_c   1.000
_cell.angle_alpha   90.00
_cell.angle_beta   90.00
_cell.angle_gamma   90.00
#
_symmetry.space_group_name_H-M   'P 1'
#
loop_
_entity.id
_entity.type
_entity.pdbx_description
1 polymer ?
#
loop_
_entity_poly.entity_id
_entity_poly.type
_entity_poly.pdbx_seq_one_letter_code
_entity_poly.pdbx_strand_id
1 'polypeptide(L)'
;MSGVEFVLDDNLGKATLVSEAIASVNLVDVLDIHGALGVSQTQRRITQDQTAPDGSAWKGHSKGYGETRGGSQGLLHNEGDLVTSIDHVAGSDEVSWGSPVVYAAIHQFGGTIKPKNGKALFFMMGGATVAASQVSIPARPYLGLSGDDIREHEDTLIHFMGGLLS
;
A
#
# COMPACT_ATOMS: atom_id res chain seq x y z
N MET A 1 62.44 -10.15 -12.83
CA MET A 1 61.40 -11.18 -12.95
C MET A 1 60.46 -10.74 -14.04
N SER A 2 60.43 -11.41 -15.19
CA SER A 2 59.46 -11.16 -16.25
C SER A 2 58.27 -12.09 -16.05
N GLY A 3 57.13 -11.55 -15.64
CA GLY A 3 55.89 -12.30 -15.49
C GLY A 3 55.23 -12.60 -16.83
N VAL A 4 54.36 -13.62 -16.84
CA VAL A 4 53.43 -13.91 -17.94
C VAL A 4 52.06 -13.39 -17.54
N GLU A 5 51.40 -12.69 -18.45
CA GLU A 5 50.03 -12.19 -18.32
C GLU A 5 49.13 -12.89 -19.34
N PHE A 6 47.94 -13.29 -18.92
CA PHE A 6 46.87 -13.76 -19.80
C PHE A 6 45.84 -12.65 -19.92
N VAL A 7 45.62 -12.16 -21.14
CA VAL A 7 44.61 -11.14 -21.44
C VAL A 7 43.43 -11.86 -22.10
N LEU A 8 42.26 -11.73 -21.50
CA LEU A 8 41.01 -12.18 -22.10
C LEU A 8 40.55 -11.12 -23.12
N ASP A 9 40.74 -11.41 -24.41
CA ASP A 9 40.15 -10.66 -25.53
C ASP A 9 38.77 -11.26 -25.84
N ASP A 10 37.82 -11.05 -24.93
CA ASP A 10 36.43 -11.44 -25.18
C ASP A 10 35.69 -10.24 -25.78
N ASN A 11 34.94 -10.50 -26.86
CA ASN A 11 34.04 -9.51 -27.45
C ASN A 11 32.80 -9.39 -26.55
N LEU A 12 33.02 -8.79 -25.38
CA LEU A 12 32.03 -8.50 -24.34
C LEU A 12 31.02 -7.43 -24.77
N GLY A 13 30.82 -7.20 -26.07
CA GLY A 13 29.94 -6.17 -26.60
C GLY A 13 28.53 -6.25 -25.99
N LYS A 14 27.98 -7.45 -25.82
CA LYS A 14 26.71 -7.64 -25.11
C LYS A 14 26.80 -7.25 -23.63
N ALA A 15 27.80 -7.71 -22.89
CA ALA A 15 27.95 -7.37 -21.48
C ALA A 15 28.16 -5.86 -21.25
N THR A 16 28.87 -5.19 -22.18
CA THR A 16 29.07 -3.74 -22.17
C THR A 16 27.74 -3.01 -22.39
N LEU A 17 26.97 -3.40 -23.42
CA LEU A 17 25.64 -2.84 -23.68
C LEU A 17 24.69 -3.02 -22.49
N VAL A 18 24.71 -4.20 -21.85
CA VAL A 18 23.91 -4.45 -20.64
C VAL A 18 24.35 -3.53 -19.49
N SER A 19 25.67 -3.35 -19.29
CA SER A 19 26.17 -2.47 -18.23
C SER A 19 25.79 -1.00 -18.45
N GLU A 20 25.82 -0.53 -19.70
CA GLU A 20 25.40 0.82 -20.07
C GLU A 20 23.89 1.00 -19.91
N ALA A 21 23.10 -0.01 -20.32
CA ALA A 21 21.65 -0.01 -20.14
C ALA A 21 21.28 0.07 -18.65
N ILE A 22 21.90 -0.74 -17.80
CA ILE A 22 21.69 -0.71 -16.34
C ILE A 22 22.15 0.64 -15.76
N ALA A 23 23.32 1.14 -16.15
CA ALA A 23 23.85 2.40 -15.64
C ALA A 23 23.01 3.63 -16.05
N SER A 24 22.25 3.53 -17.15
CA SER A 24 21.37 4.58 -17.64
C SER A 24 19.95 4.54 -17.06
N VAL A 25 19.62 3.52 -16.24
CA VAL A 25 18.31 3.44 -15.58
C VAL A 25 18.09 4.63 -14.67
N ASN A 26 17.00 5.37 -14.92
CA ASN A 26 16.48 6.36 -13.99
C ASN A 26 15.66 5.65 -12.91
N LEU A 27 16.22 5.56 -11.71
CA LEU A 27 15.58 4.87 -10.60
C LEU A 27 14.25 5.54 -10.19
N VAL A 28 14.09 6.85 -10.41
CA VAL A 28 12.82 7.55 -10.15
C VAL A 28 11.69 6.97 -11.00
N ASP A 29 11.95 6.69 -12.28
CA ASP A 29 10.92 6.16 -13.19
C ASP A 29 10.54 4.72 -12.82
N VAL A 30 11.52 3.92 -12.39
CA VAL A 30 11.26 2.57 -11.84
C VAL A 30 10.42 2.68 -10.57
N LEU A 31 10.82 3.53 -9.64
CA LEU A 31 10.12 3.74 -8.38
C LEU A 31 8.71 4.30 -8.59
N ASP A 32 8.48 5.14 -9.61
CA ASP A 32 7.15 5.64 -9.98
C ASP A 32 6.21 4.51 -10.40
N ILE A 33 6.68 3.57 -11.23
CA ILE A 33 5.93 2.37 -11.62
C ILE A 33 5.59 1.53 -10.38
N HIS A 34 6.56 1.31 -9.49
CA HIS A 34 6.32 0.57 -8.25
C HIS A 34 5.35 1.32 -7.31
N GLY A 35 5.42 2.64 -7.23
CA GLY A 35 4.47 3.45 -6.48
C GLY A 35 3.04 3.29 -7.00
N ALA A 36 2.86 3.44 -8.31
CA ALA A 36 1.57 3.25 -8.97
C ALA A 36 1.02 1.82 -8.77
N LEU A 37 1.89 0.82 -8.79
CA LEU A 37 1.52 -0.56 -8.47
C LEU A 37 1.05 -0.70 -7.01
N GLY A 38 1.79 -0.14 -6.04
CA GLY A 38 1.40 -0.14 -4.62
C GLY A 38 0.06 0.55 -4.36
N VAL A 39 -0.22 1.65 -5.07
CA VAL A 39 -1.53 2.33 -5.08
C VAL A 39 -2.61 1.39 -5.59
N SER A 40 -2.42 0.79 -6.77
CA SER A 40 -3.36 -0.14 -7.40
C SER A 40 -3.69 -1.34 -6.50
N GLN A 41 -2.66 -1.97 -5.92
CA GLN A 41 -2.81 -3.08 -4.98
C GLN A 41 -3.58 -2.68 -3.72
N THR A 42 -3.31 -1.49 -3.18
CA THR A 42 -4.04 -0.94 -2.03
C THR A 42 -5.53 -0.71 -2.36
N GLN A 43 -5.82 -0.17 -3.55
CA GLN A 43 -7.19 0.04 -4.01
C GLN A 43 -7.93 -1.28 -4.23
N ARG A 44 -7.28 -2.27 -4.85
CA ARG A 44 -7.80 -3.64 -5.03
C ARG A 44 -8.13 -4.28 -3.68
N ARG A 45 -7.24 -4.13 -2.69
CA ARG A 45 -7.47 -4.64 -1.34
C ARG A 45 -8.73 -4.08 -0.68
N ILE A 46 -8.97 -2.77 -0.81
CA ILE A 46 -10.15 -2.11 -0.23
C ILE A 46 -11.43 -2.52 -0.94
N THR A 47 -11.39 -2.62 -2.27
CA THR A 47 -12.58 -2.76 -3.11
C THR A 47 -12.96 -4.21 -3.40
N GLN A 48 -11.99 -5.13 -3.43
CA GLN A 48 -12.16 -6.52 -3.87
C GLN A 48 -11.77 -7.51 -2.76
N ASP A 49 -10.52 -7.47 -2.29
CA ASP A 49 -9.99 -8.54 -1.44
C ASP A 49 -10.58 -8.51 -0.01
N GLN A 50 -10.77 -7.31 0.53
CA GLN A 50 -11.31 -7.04 1.86
C GLN A 50 -10.57 -7.76 3.01
N THR A 51 -9.27 -7.96 2.83
CA THR A 51 -8.34 -8.56 3.79
C THR A 51 -7.16 -7.61 4.06
N ALA A 52 -6.48 -7.83 5.18
CA ALA A 52 -5.23 -7.15 5.48
C ALA A 52 -4.06 -7.73 4.66
N PRO A 53 -2.91 -7.03 4.55
CA PRO A 53 -1.74 -7.53 3.82
C PRO A 53 -1.23 -8.90 4.29
N ASP A 54 -1.46 -9.26 5.56
CA ASP A 54 -1.12 -10.58 6.11
C ASP A 54 -2.14 -11.69 5.77
N GLY A 55 -3.18 -11.35 5.00
CA GLY A 55 -4.27 -12.25 4.61
C GLY A 55 -5.41 -12.34 5.62
N SER A 56 -5.31 -11.69 6.79
CA SER A 56 -6.37 -11.74 7.80
C SER A 56 -7.61 -10.93 7.37
N ALA A 57 -8.80 -11.46 7.64
CA ALA A 57 -10.04 -10.74 7.37
C ALA A 57 -10.20 -9.55 8.33
N TRP A 58 -10.63 -8.39 7.80
CA TRP A 58 -10.89 -7.23 8.64
C TRP A 58 -12.05 -7.45 9.60
N LYS A 59 -11.92 -6.89 10.81
CA LYS A 59 -13.02 -6.92 11.78
C LYS A 59 -14.22 -6.14 11.24
N GLY A 60 -15.35 -6.83 11.20
CA GLY A 60 -16.65 -6.29 10.82
C GLY A 60 -17.05 -5.05 11.62
N HIS A 61 -18.05 -4.33 11.12
CA HIS A 61 -18.71 -3.28 11.88
C HIS A 61 -19.36 -3.84 13.15
N SER A 62 -19.51 -2.99 14.17
CA SER A 62 -20.37 -3.35 15.31
C SER A 62 -21.81 -3.52 14.83
N LYS A 63 -22.59 -4.36 15.52
CA LYS A 63 -23.99 -4.66 15.14
C LYS A 63 -24.81 -3.38 14.90
N GLY A 64 -24.87 -2.49 15.89
CA GLY A 64 -25.65 -1.26 15.81
C GLY A 64 -25.14 -0.25 14.77
N TYR A 65 -23.84 -0.24 14.45
CA TYR A 65 -23.32 0.58 13.34
C TYR A 65 -23.63 -0.05 11.99
N GLY A 66 -23.49 -1.37 11.86
CA GLY A 66 -23.80 -2.11 10.65
C GLY A 66 -25.26 -1.95 10.21
N GLU A 67 -26.20 -1.90 11.15
CA GLU A 67 -27.62 -1.63 10.89
C GLU A 67 -27.87 -0.27 10.20
N THR A 68 -26.98 0.71 10.37
CA THR A 68 -27.09 2.03 9.71
C THR A 68 -26.52 2.06 8.29
N ARG A 69 -25.76 1.04 7.88
CA ARG A 69 -24.94 1.05 6.65
C ARG A 69 -25.58 0.34 5.45
N GLY A 70 -26.83 -0.12 5.57
CA GLY A 70 -27.62 -0.65 4.43
C GLY A 70 -27.09 -1.95 3.80
N GLY A 71 -26.15 -2.64 4.44
CA GLY A 71 -25.71 -4.01 4.09
C GLY A 71 -24.79 -4.16 2.87
N SER A 72 -24.70 -3.16 1.97
CA SER A 72 -23.93 -3.28 0.71
C SER A 72 -22.57 -2.56 0.68
N GLN A 73 -22.27 -1.75 1.70
CA GLN A 73 -21.04 -0.94 1.74
C GLN A 73 -19.90 -1.71 2.43
N GLY A 74 -18.74 -1.79 1.78
CA GLY A 74 -17.54 -2.44 2.33
C GLY A 74 -17.01 -1.76 3.59
N LEU A 75 -16.17 -2.45 4.37
CA LEU A 75 -15.70 -1.96 5.68
C LEU A 75 -14.87 -0.66 5.59
N LEU A 76 -14.15 -0.47 4.49
CA LEU A 76 -13.34 0.70 4.17
C LEU A 76 -13.79 1.40 2.88
N HIS A 77 -14.97 1.04 2.38
CA HIS A 77 -15.49 1.54 1.11
C HIS A 77 -16.93 2.02 1.32
N ASN A 78 -17.12 3.34 1.27
CA ASN A 78 -18.43 3.98 1.30
C ASN A 78 -18.68 4.75 0.00
N GLU A 79 -18.28 6.02 -0.03
CA GLU A 79 -18.41 6.90 -1.20
C GLU A 79 -17.16 6.84 -2.10
N GLY A 80 -16.12 6.12 -1.68
CA GLY A 80 -14.89 5.92 -2.43
C GLY A 80 -13.72 6.81 -2.01
N ASP A 81 -13.95 7.85 -1.19
CA ASP A 81 -12.91 8.85 -0.82
C ASP A 81 -11.58 8.25 -0.39
N LEU A 82 -11.59 7.23 0.47
CA LEU A 82 -10.35 6.59 0.91
C LEU A 82 -9.59 5.99 -0.28
N VAL A 83 -10.30 5.25 -1.14
CA VAL A 83 -9.75 4.55 -2.30
C VAL A 83 -9.20 5.54 -3.32
N THR A 84 -9.97 6.58 -3.65
CA THR A 84 -9.60 7.58 -4.65
C THR A 84 -8.51 8.52 -4.17
N SER A 85 -8.32 8.66 -2.85
CA SER A 85 -7.26 9.48 -2.26
C SER A 85 -5.90 8.80 -2.13
N ILE A 86 -5.79 7.49 -2.43
CA ILE A 86 -4.52 6.79 -2.37
C ILE A 86 -3.62 7.29 -3.51
N ASP A 87 -2.43 7.74 -3.16
CA ASP A 87 -1.45 8.27 -4.12
C ASP A 87 -0.03 7.89 -3.68
N HIS A 88 0.95 8.06 -4.58
CA HIS A 88 2.36 7.77 -4.32
C HIS A 88 3.28 8.95 -4.60
N VAL A 89 4.46 8.91 -3.99
CA VAL A 89 5.57 9.82 -4.24
C VAL A 89 6.83 8.98 -4.43
N ALA A 90 7.40 9.06 -5.63
CA ALA A 90 8.68 8.46 -5.97
C ALA A 90 9.83 9.46 -5.74
N GLY A 91 10.78 9.06 -4.90
CA GLY A 91 12.03 9.76 -4.67
C GLY A 91 13.18 9.17 -5.48
N SER A 92 14.40 9.57 -5.17
CA SER A 92 15.63 9.09 -5.83
C SER A 92 15.97 7.63 -5.49
N ASP A 93 15.57 7.17 -4.31
CA ASP A 93 16.01 5.91 -3.69
C ASP A 93 14.90 5.21 -2.91
N GLU A 94 13.74 5.85 -2.77
CA GLU A 94 12.57 5.29 -2.10
C GLU A 94 11.28 5.67 -2.82
N VAL A 95 10.24 4.87 -2.62
CA VAL A 95 8.87 5.20 -3.00
C VAL A 95 7.98 5.02 -1.78
N SER A 96 7.03 5.94 -1.62
CA SER A 96 6.00 5.88 -0.59
C SER A 96 4.62 6.01 -1.22
N TRP A 97 3.62 5.37 -0.62
CA TRP A 97 2.22 5.56 -0.99
C TRP A 97 1.33 5.54 0.24
N GLY A 98 0.19 6.21 0.15
CA GLY A 98 -0.69 6.40 1.29
C GLY A 98 -1.90 7.26 0.95
N SER A 99 -2.66 7.66 1.98
CA SER A 99 -3.78 8.58 1.83
C SER A 99 -3.62 9.79 2.76
N PRO A 100 -3.94 11.01 2.29
CA PRO A 100 -3.94 12.21 3.11
C PRO A 100 -5.25 12.39 3.91
N VAL A 101 -6.28 11.55 3.71
CA VAL A 101 -7.57 11.76 4.39
C VAL A 101 -7.45 11.50 5.89
N VAL A 102 -8.07 12.37 6.70
CA VAL A 102 -7.88 12.41 8.17
C VAL A 102 -8.16 11.05 8.86
N TYR A 103 -9.10 10.28 8.33
CA TYR A 103 -9.51 9.00 8.92
C TYR A 103 -8.68 7.80 8.41
N ALA A 104 -7.74 7.98 7.47
CA ALA A 104 -6.85 6.94 6.97
C ALA A 104 -6.10 6.23 8.11
N ALA A 105 -5.41 7.02 8.94
CA ALA A 105 -4.56 6.51 10.00
C ALA A 105 -5.34 5.68 11.04
N ILE A 106 -6.53 6.12 11.45
CA ILE A 106 -7.33 5.39 12.45
C ILE A 106 -7.84 4.06 11.88
N HIS A 107 -8.02 3.93 10.57
CA HIS A 107 -8.33 2.66 9.94
C HIS A 107 -7.10 1.77 9.79
N GLN A 108 -5.94 2.32 9.43
CA GLN A 108 -4.71 1.54 9.33
C GLN A 108 -4.30 0.94 10.69
N PHE A 109 -4.25 1.76 11.73
CA PHE A 109 -3.65 1.39 13.02
C PHE A 109 -4.68 1.03 14.10
N GLY A 110 -5.96 1.34 13.88
CA GLY A 110 -6.95 1.32 14.94
C GLY A 110 -6.68 2.39 16.00
N GLY A 111 -7.51 2.42 17.03
CA GLY A 111 -7.27 3.33 18.16
C GLY A 111 -8.43 3.44 19.13
N THR A 112 -8.21 4.22 20.19
CA THR A 112 -9.21 4.48 21.22
C THR A 112 -9.49 5.97 21.32
N ILE A 113 -10.75 6.35 21.12
CA ILE A 113 -11.23 7.71 21.28
C ILE A 113 -11.74 7.88 22.71
N LYS A 114 -11.29 8.94 23.38
CA LYS A 114 -11.70 9.30 24.75
C LYS A 114 -12.20 10.74 24.79
N PRO A 115 -13.14 11.08 25.69
CA PRO A 115 -13.52 12.47 25.95
C PRO A 115 -12.31 13.29 26.38
N LYS A 116 -12.16 14.50 25.83
CA LYS A 116 -11.11 15.44 26.27
C LYS A 116 -11.50 16.20 27.54
N ASN A 117 -12.70 16.78 27.54
CA ASN A 117 -13.17 17.71 28.59
C ASN A 117 -14.48 17.26 29.28
N GLY A 118 -15.00 16.07 28.96
CA GLY A 118 -16.30 15.59 29.44
C GLY A 118 -16.22 14.20 30.08
N LYS A 119 -17.31 13.76 30.72
CA LYS A 119 -17.39 12.44 31.36
C LYS A 119 -17.63 11.29 30.37
N ALA A 120 -18.21 11.59 29.20
CA ALA A 120 -18.54 10.61 28.17
C ALA A 120 -18.57 11.27 26.78
N LEU A 121 -18.38 10.44 25.75
CA LEU A 121 -18.68 10.73 24.35
C LEU A 121 -20.18 10.55 24.14
N PHE A 122 -20.81 11.47 23.43
CA PHE A 122 -22.22 11.38 23.07
C PHE A 122 -22.36 11.38 21.55
N PHE A 123 -22.99 10.35 21.01
CA PHE A 123 -23.24 10.20 19.58
C PHE A 123 -24.49 9.34 19.34
N MET A 124 -25.06 9.44 18.14
CA MET A 124 -26.18 8.59 17.72
C MET A 124 -25.66 7.34 17.01
N MET A 125 -26.23 6.18 17.30
CA MET A 125 -25.93 4.91 16.61
C MET A 125 -27.20 4.06 16.56
N GLY A 126 -27.58 3.58 15.37
CA GLY A 126 -28.79 2.75 15.21
C GLY A 126 -30.09 3.42 15.69
N GLY A 127 -30.19 4.75 15.58
CA GLY A 127 -31.35 5.51 16.06
C GLY A 127 -31.40 5.76 17.58
N ALA A 128 -30.40 5.30 18.35
CA ALA A 128 -30.31 5.52 19.78
C ALA A 128 -29.15 6.46 20.15
N THR A 129 -29.33 7.27 21.19
CA THR A 129 -28.25 8.06 21.79
C THR A 129 -27.34 7.15 22.63
N VAL A 130 -26.05 7.15 22.32
CA VAL A 130 -25.02 6.40 23.04
C VAL A 130 -24.17 7.35 23.86
N ALA A 131 -24.02 7.03 25.15
CA ALA A 131 -23.07 7.66 26.05
C ALA A 131 -21.95 6.65 26.35
N ALA A 132 -20.73 6.92 25.90
CA ALA A 132 -19.59 6.01 26.04
C ALA A 132 -18.40 6.68 26.74
N SER A 133 -17.77 6.00 27.71
CA SER A 133 -16.54 6.49 28.34
C SER A 133 -15.34 6.47 27.37
N GLN A 134 -15.37 5.56 26.40
CA GLN A 134 -14.43 5.49 25.29
C GLN A 134 -15.02 4.70 24.11
N VAL A 135 -14.46 4.88 22.92
CA VAL A 135 -14.78 4.07 21.73
C VAL A 135 -13.49 3.46 21.20
N SER A 136 -13.51 2.15 20.95
CA SER A 136 -12.41 1.43 20.33
C SER A 136 -12.72 1.16 18.85
N ILE A 137 -11.84 1.63 17.97
CA ILE A 137 -11.90 1.37 16.53
C ILE A 137 -10.86 0.30 16.22
N PRO A 138 -11.26 -0.87 15.67
CA PRO A 138 -10.31 -1.90 15.30
C PRO A 138 -9.45 -1.46 14.12
N ALA A 139 -8.19 -1.90 14.11
CA ALA A 139 -7.35 -1.79 12.94
C ALA A 139 -7.93 -2.60 11.77
N ARG A 140 -7.85 -2.02 10.58
CA ARG A 140 -8.14 -2.64 9.29
C ARG A 140 -6.98 -2.27 8.37
N PRO A 141 -5.79 -2.87 8.58
CA PRO A 141 -4.61 -2.51 7.80
C PRO A 141 -4.90 -2.73 6.32
N TYR A 142 -4.78 -1.67 5.55
CA TYR A 142 -5.03 -1.68 4.11
C TYR A 142 -3.79 -1.21 3.34
N LEU A 143 -2.88 -0.48 3.98
CA LEU A 143 -1.54 -0.23 3.48
C LEU A 143 -0.60 -1.37 3.90
N GLY A 144 0.27 -1.75 2.97
CA GLY A 144 1.25 -2.82 3.12
C GLY A 144 1.26 -3.74 1.90
N LEU A 145 2.22 -4.66 1.88
CA LEU A 145 2.40 -5.63 0.82
C LEU A 145 2.10 -7.04 1.36
N SER A 146 1.23 -7.76 0.67
CA SER A 146 1.08 -9.20 0.85
C SER A 146 2.18 -9.95 0.10
N GLY A 147 2.26 -11.27 0.30
CA GLY A 147 3.18 -12.11 -0.48
C GLY A 147 2.90 -12.10 -1.98
N ASP A 148 1.63 -11.96 -2.38
CA ASP A 148 1.25 -11.80 -3.79
C ASP A 148 1.70 -10.45 -4.35
N ASP A 149 1.54 -9.39 -3.56
CA ASP A 149 1.92 -8.04 -3.97
C ASP A 149 3.44 -7.91 -4.19
N ILE A 150 4.24 -8.52 -3.30
CA ILE A 150 5.70 -8.55 -3.43
C ILE A 150 6.10 -9.24 -4.74
N ARG A 151 5.47 -10.39 -5.05
CA ARG A 151 5.74 -11.10 -6.32
C ARG A 151 5.39 -10.26 -7.53
N GLU A 152 4.28 -9.53 -7.50
CA GLU A 152 3.88 -8.62 -8.58
C GLU A 152 4.90 -7.48 -8.79
N HIS A 153 5.49 -6.95 -7.70
CA HIS A 153 6.60 -6.00 -7.79
C HIS A 153 7.88 -6.62 -8.38
N GLU A 154 8.24 -7.82 -7.95
CA GLU A 154 9.40 -8.55 -8.49
C GLU A 154 9.23 -8.83 -9.99
N ASP A 155 8.05 -9.32 -10.40
CA ASP A 155 7.71 -9.58 -11.80
C ASP A 155 7.74 -8.29 -12.63
N THR A 156 7.25 -7.17 -12.09
CA THR A 156 7.30 -5.86 -12.73
C THR A 156 8.74 -5.40 -12.98
N LEU A 157 9.62 -5.58 -11.99
CA LEU A 157 11.03 -5.24 -12.13
C LEU A 157 11.74 -6.15 -13.14
N ILE A 158 11.48 -7.46 -13.09
CA ILE A 158 12.04 -8.43 -14.05
C ILE A 158 11.60 -8.08 -15.47
N HIS A 159 10.32 -7.73 -15.65
CA HIS A 159 9.79 -7.31 -16.95
C HIS A 159 10.48 -6.04 -17.47
N PHE A 160 10.62 -5.02 -16.61
CA PHE A 160 11.35 -3.79 -16.93
C PHE A 160 12.79 -4.08 -17.37
N MET A 161 13.51 -4.88 -16.57
CA MET A 161 14.90 -5.26 -16.89
C MET A 161 14.99 -6.07 -18.18
N GLY A 162 14.04 -6.97 -18.43
CA GLY A 162 13.99 -7.75 -19.67
C GLY A 162 13.87 -6.87 -20.91
N GLY A 163 13.08 -5.78 -20.84
CA GLY A 163 12.95 -4.79 -21.91
C GLY A 163 14.20 -3.95 -22.15
N LEU A 164 15.10 -3.83 -21.18
CA LEU A 164 16.40 -3.16 -21.37
C LEU A 164 17.41 -4.03 -22.14
N LEU A 165 17.18 -5.35 -22.17
CA LEU A 165 18.11 -6.33 -22.76
C LEU A 165 17.69 -6.80 -24.16
N SER A 166 16.49 -6.42 -24.62
CA SER A 166 15.92 -6.77 -25.92
C SER A 166 16.25 -5.74 -26.99
#